data_AF-A0A8J6SH17-F1
#
_entry.id   AF-A0A8J6SH17-F1
#
_cell.length_a   1.000
_cell.length_b   1.000
_cell.length_c   1.000
_cell.angle_alpha   90.00
_cell.angle_beta   90.00
_cell.angle_gamma   90.00
#
_symmetry.space_group_name_H-M   'P 1'
#
loop_
_entity.id
_entity.type
_entity.pdbx_description
1 polymer ?
#
loop_
_entity_poly.entity_id
_entity_poly.type
_entity_poly.pdbx_seq_one_letter_code
_entity_poly.pdbx_strand_id
1 'polypeptide(L)' 'MVTIYLKDGETVEVATEELEDYLHKNRDRIETRRIKLGRPRIKKIVTSSTDTSSK' A
#
# COMPACT_ATOMS: atom_id res chain seq x y z
N MET A 1 -15.21 -13.23 -14.15
CA MET A 1 -15.68 -11.98 -13.54
C MET A 1 -14.74 -11.61 -12.40
N VAL A 2 -14.32 -10.36 -12.32
CA VAL A 2 -13.42 -9.81 -11.32
C VAL A 2 -14.08 -8.60 -10.69
N THR A 3 -14.11 -8.56 -9.35
CA THR A 3 -14.72 -7.46 -8.59
C THR A 3 -13.68 -6.37 -8.33
N ILE A 4 -14.01 -5.14 -8.71
CA ILE A 4 -13.17 -3.96 -8.55
C ILE A 4 -13.85 -3.00 -7.57
N TYR A 5 -13.07 -2.50 -6.61
CA TYR A 5 -13.52 -1.52 -5.62
C TYR A 5 -13.09 -0.13 -6.06
N LEU A 6 -14.05 0.78 -6.16
CA LEU A 6 -13.81 2.18 -6.51
C LEU A 6 -13.72 3.05 -5.25
N LYS A 7 -13.04 4.19 -5.37
CA LYS A 7 -12.84 5.15 -4.27
C LYS A 7 -14.15 5.70 -3.69
N ASP A 8 -15.21 5.71 -4.48
CA ASP A 8 -16.52 6.23 -4.12
C ASP A 8 -17.33 5.22 -3.26
N GLY A 9 -16.75 4.05 -2.96
CA GLY A 9 -17.41 2.97 -2.21
C GLY A 9 -18.23 2.03 -3.10
N GLU A 10 -18.27 2.27 -4.41
CA GLU A 10 -18.91 1.41 -5.39
C GLU A 10 -18.07 0.17 -5.70
N THR A 11 -18.76 -0.92 -6.03
CA THR A 11 -18.17 -2.17 -6.52
C THR A 11 -18.70 -2.52 -7.90
N VAL A 12 -17.78 -2.81 -8.82
CA VAL A 12 -18.10 -3.17 -10.20
C VAL A 12 -17.56 -4.57 -10.50
N GLU A 13 -18.36 -5.41 -11.13
CA GLU A 13 -17.92 -6.69 -11.67
C GLU A 13 -17.56 -6.53 -13.15
N VAL A 14 -16.33 -6.90 -13.50
CA VAL A 14 -15.80 -6.77 -14.86
C VAL A 14 -15.42 -8.15 -15.40
N ALA A 15 -15.66 -8.40 -16.68
CA ALA A 15 -15.18 -9.60 -17.33
C ALA A 15 -13.65 -9.63 -17.34
N THR A 16 -13.05 -10.82 -17.25
CA THR A 16 -11.58 -10.94 -17.22
C THR A 16 -10.94 -10.39 -18.49
N GLU A 17 -11.62 -10.54 -19.63
CA GLU A 17 -11.20 -10.04 -20.94
C GLU A 17 -11.13 -8.51 -21.01
N GLU A 18 -12.00 -7.83 -20.27
CA GLU A 18 -12.09 -6.36 -20.24
C GLU A 18 -11.35 -5.74 -19.04
N LEU A 19 -10.79 -6.58 -18.17
CA LEU A 19 -10.19 -6.14 -16.92
C LEU A 19 -9.03 -5.18 -17.17
N GLU A 20 -8.14 -5.51 -18.10
CA GLU A 20 -6.96 -4.70 -18.42
C GLU A 20 -7.34 -3.30 -18.88
N ASP A 21 -8.26 -3.21 -19.85
CA ASP A 21 -8.79 -1.95 -20.36
C ASP A 21 -9.50 -1.14 -19.27
N TYR A 22 -10.28 -1.82 -18.42
CA TYR A 22 -10.99 -1.17 -17.33
C TYR A 22 -10.02 -0.58 -16.28
N LEU A 23 -8.98 -1.34 -15.90
CA LEU A 23 -7.95 -0.90 -14.96
C LEU A 23 -7.17 0.30 -15.51
N HIS A 24 -6.84 0.29 -16.80
CA HIS A 24 -6.14 1.39 -17.44
C HIS A 24 -6.98 2.67 -17.51
N LYS A 25 -8.25 2.56 -17.92
CA LYS A 25 -9.16 3.72 -18.06
C LYS A 25 -9.58 4.32 -16.72
N ASN A 26 -9.72 3.49 -15.67
CA ASN A 26 -10.26 3.90 -14.37
C ASN A 26 -9.21 3.95 -13.26
N ARG A 27 -7.91 3.98 -13.60
CA ARG A 27 -6.79 3.96 -12.65
C ARG A 27 -6.94 4.97 -11.49
N ASP A 28 -7.45 6.16 -11.78
CA ASP A 28 -7.62 7.22 -10.79
C ASP A 28 -8.86 7.04 -9.90
N ARG A 29 -9.83 6.25 -10.33
CA ARG A 29 -11.08 5.96 -9.61
C ARG A 29 -10.99 4.69 -8.78
N ILE A 30 -10.06 3.79 -9.10
CA ILE A 30 -9.87 2.53 -8.38
C ILE A 30 -9.27 2.80 -6.99
N GLU A 31 -9.83 2.17 -5.98
CA GLU A 31 -9.35 2.27 -4.61
C GLU A 31 -7.97 1.60 -4.50
N THR A 32 -6.91 2.40 -4.42
CA THR A 32 -5.55 1.90 -4.22
C THR A 32 -5.37 1.54 -2.75
N ARG A 33 -5.85 0.36 -2.35
CA ARG A 33 -5.57 -0.19 -1.02
C ARG A 33 -4.07 -0.44 -0.90
N ARG A 34 -3.36 0.50 -0.27
CA ARG A 34 -1.98 0.26 0.20
C ARG A 34 -2.06 -0.77 1.32
N ILE A 35 -1.92 -2.04 0.97
CA ILE A 35 -1.63 -3.07 1.95
C ILE A 35 -0.31 -2.65 2.59
N LYS A 36 -0.39 -2.20 3.85
CA LYS A 36 0.81 -1.99 4.66
C LYS A 36 1.43 -3.37 4.84
N LEU A 37 2.34 -3.74 3.95
CA LEU A 37 3.24 -4.86 4.16
C LEU A 37 3.92 -4.54 5.49
N GLY A 38 3.55 -5.28 6.54
CA GLY A 38 4.01 -5.02 7.89
C GLY A 38 5.52 -5.11 7.91
N ARG A 39 6.21 -3.97 7.77
CA ARG A 39 7.64 -3.89 8.00
C ARG A 39 7.82 -4.25 9.46
N PRO A 40 8.51 -5.35 9.83
CA PRO A 40 8.87 -5.54 11.22
C PRO A 40 9.66 -4.29 11.63
N ARG A 41 9.16 -3.57 12.64
CA ARG A 41 9.85 -2.41 13.19
C ARG A 41 11.17 -2.94 13.76
N ILE A 42 12.25 -2.86 12.98
CA ILE A 42 13.59 -3.00 13.52
C ILE A 42 13.70 -1.85 14.53
N LYS A 43 13.57 -2.18 15.81
CA LYS A 43 13.92 -1.27 16.90
C LYS A 43 15.37 -0.93 16.66
N LYS A 44 15.63 0.25 16.08
CA LYS A 44 16.95 0.86 16.10
C LYS A 44 17.22 1.13 17.57
N ILE A 45 17.85 0.17 18.24
CA ILE A 45 18.52 0.43 19.52
C ILE A 45 19.60 1.42 19.14
N VAL A 46 19.29 2.71 19.33
CA VAL A 46 20.29 3.76 19.35
C VAL A 46 21.04 3.51 20.64
N THR A 47 22.07 2.67 20.58
CA THR A 47 23.14 2.67 21.57
C THR A 47 23.75 4.07 21.47
N SER A 48 23.39 4.94 22.42
CA SER A 48 24.09 6.19 22.66
C SER A 48 25.49 5.84 23.13
N SER A 49 26.41 5.68 22.18
CA SER A 49 27.84 5.76 22.45
C SER A 49 28.13 7.22 22.78
N THR A 50 28.20 7.55 24.06
CA THR A 50 28.87 8.77 24.50
C THR A 50 29.93 8.37 25.52
N ASP A 51 31.04 7.91 24.95
CA ASP A 51 32.35 8.07 25.55
C ASP A 51 32.57 9.58 25.77
N THR A 52 32.68 10.00 27.03
CA THR A 52 33.37 11.23 27.39
C THR A 52 34.16 10.97 28.68
N SER A 53 35.45 10.77 28.47
CA SER A 53 36.51 10.87 29.46
C SER A 53 36.53 12.26 30.13
N SER A 54 36.73 12.30 31.46
CA SER A 54 37.68 13.18 32.18
C SER A 54 37.25 13.46 33.63
N LYS A 55 38.04 12.98 34.60
CA LYS A 55 38.37 13.72 35.82
C LYS A 55 39.72 13.28 36.36
#